data_AF-A0A0M9CIC6-F1
#
_entry.id   AF-A0A0M9CIC6-F1
#
_cell.length_a   1.000
_cell.length_b   1.000
_cell.length_c   1.000
_cell.angle_alpha   90.00
_cell.angle_beta   90.00
_cell.angle_gamma   90.00
#
_symmetry.space_group_name_H-M   'P 1'
#
loop_
_entity.id
_entity.type
_entity.pdbx_description
1 polymer ?
#
loop_
_entity_poly.entity_id
_entity_poly.type
_entity_poly.pdbx_seq_one_letter_code
_entity_poly.pdbx_strand_id
1 'polypeptide(L)'
;MKKSTQKSLIYCCIIILLGITVSCSSDSNILEEPNNYLNIPDENFEAILIEKGIDSDGIINQQMLKSDAENVTKLSLNGSNISTLEGIEAFVDLKILEADANNLTTLDVSNNILLDTISLTSNSLTKVEGLEKAKNLTWLSLSWNYFTEFTLDNNNVKNFLIDHNDLTSLEIANAPKLESAVLNLNQITNLDFSNSPLLKVLVFSANKVKTINLNNNVNLEYIYGSSNLLTQFDISNLPNLIDVRVDRNPTLTCIKIANGQDIPNLKLSTYQTANVDCN
;
A
#
# COMPACT_ATOMS: atom_id res chain seq x y z
N MET A 1 80.45 42.39 -17.71
CA MET A 1 79.20 42.45 -18.53
C MET A 1 79.02 41.11 -19.26
N LYS A 2 77.89 40.41 -18.98
CA LYS A 2 77.24 39.25 -19.67
C LYS A 2 78.09 37.97 -19.95
N LYS A 3 77.80 36.78 -19.35
CA LYS A 3 76.77 35.72 -19.64
C LYS A 3 76.71 35.32 -21.13
N SER A 4 76.50 34.07 -21.60
CA SER A 4 76.56 32.65 -21.16
C SER A 4 76.21 31.79 -22.41
N THR A 5 76.56 30.49 -22.42
CA THR A 5 75.90 29.33 -23.13
C THR A 5 75.60 29.42 -24.65
N GLN A 6 76.26 28.69 -25.57
CA GLN A 6 76.43 27.24 -25.86
C GLN A 6 75.25 26.52 -26.59
N LYS A 7 75.47 26.38 -27.91
CA LYS A 7 75.23 25.28 -28.89
C LYS A 7 73.88 24.52 -28.96
N SER A 8 73.35 24.48 -30.18
CA SER A 8 72.51 23.41 -30.74
C SER A 8 73.11 23.01 -32.10
N LEU A 9 73.27 21.72 -32.37
CA LEU A 9 73.71 21.21 -33.68
C LEU A 9 72.72 20.13 -34.16
N ILE A 10 72.13 20.43 -35.31
CA ILE A 10 71.18 19.65 -36.11
C ILE A 10 71.92 18.58 -36.91
N TYR A 11 71.34 17.39 -37.10
CA TYR A 11 71.48 16.64 -38.36
C TYR A 11 70.28 15.71 -38.61
N CYS A 12 69.71 15.85 -39.80
CA CYS A 12 68.67 15.03 -40.42
C CYS A 12 69.24 13.71 -40.97
N CYS A 13 68.41 12.66 -40.99
CA CYS A 13 67.91 11.97 -42.19
C CYS A 13 67.47 10.53 -41.85
N ILE A 14 66.24 10.16 -42.20
CA ILE A 14 65.90 8.95 -42.98
C ILE A 14 64.43 9.06 -43.41
N ILE A 15 64.22 8.88 -44.71
CA ILE A 15 62.93 8.76 -45.40
C ILE A 15 62.59 7.26 -45.44
N ILE A 16 61.32 6.88 -45.22
CA ILE A 16 60.50 6.04 -46.12
C ILE A 16 59.10 5.86 -45.54
N LEU A 17 58.13 6.05 -46.43
CA LEU A 17 56.68 6.00 -46.31
C LEU A 17 56.15 4.59 -46.02
N LEU A 18 55.20 4.46 -45.09
CA LEU A 18 54.13 3.45 -45.16
C LEU A 18 52.98 3.91 -44.25
N GLY A 19 51.86 4.27 -44.86
CA GLY A 19 50.64 4.59 -44.15
C GLY A 19 50.09 3.35 -43.45
N ILE A 20 49.83 3.49 -42.15
CA ILE A 20 48.88 2.65 -41.44
C ILE A 20 47.97 3.60 -40.66
N THR A 21 46.70 3.53 -41.00
CA THR A 21 45.60 4.21 -40.32
C THR A 21 45.61 3.89 -38.84
N VAL A 22 45.32 4.90 -38.01
CA VAL A 22 45.05 4.74 -36.58
C VAL A 22 43.94 3.70 -36.41
N SER A 23 44.31 2.55 -35.86
CA SER A 23 43.41 1.62 -35.20
C SER A 23 44.04 1.33 -33.85
N CYS A 24 43.61 2.06 -32.83
CA CYS A 24 43.77 1.63 -31.45
C CYS A 24 42.39 1.21 -30.96
N SER A 25 42.17 -0.10 -31.07
CA SER A 25 41.27 -0.86 -30.21
C SER A 25 41.73 -0.69 -28.76
N SER A 26 40.83 -0.16 -27.95
CA SER A 26 40.72 -0.54 -26.55
C SER A 26 39.23 -0.59 -26.25
N ASP A 27 38.61 -1.73 -26.60
CA ASP A 27 37.38 -2.17 -25.96
C ASP A 27 37.70 -2.40 -24.48
N SER A 28 37.75 -1.31 -23.69
CA SER A 28 37.49 -1.43 -22.27
C SER A 28 36.00 -1.62 -22.13
N ASN A 29 35.56 -2.88 -22.24
CA ASN A 29 34.42 -3.33 -21.46
C ASN A 29 34.79 -3.09 -19.99
N ILE A 30 34.54 -1.88 -19.51
CA ILE A 30 34.37 -1.64 -18.09
C ILE A 30 33.08 -2.40 -17.79
N LEU A 31 33.25 -3.65 -17.34
CA LEU A 31 32.21 -4.29 -16.55
C LEU A 31 32.04 -3.35 -15.36
N GLU A 32 31.00 -2.52 -15.36
CA GLU A 32 30.61 -1.80 -14.17
C GLU A 32 30.38 -2.89 -13.11
N GLU A 33 31.26 -2.94 -12.12
CA GLU A 33 31.05 -3.74 -10.92
C GLU A 33 29.63 -3.44 -10.45
N PRO A 34 28.81 -4.47 -10.14
CA PRO A 34 27.45 -4.22 -9.71
C PRO A 34 27.48 -3.25 -8.54
N ASN A 35 26.75 -2.13 -8.66
CA ASN A 35 26.62 -1.20 -7.56
C ASN A 35 25.92 -1.94 -6.41
N ASN A 36 26.71 -2.32 -5.41
CA ASN A 36 26.26 -3.07 -4.24
C ASN A 36 25.53 -2.17 -3.23
N TYR A 37 25.59 -0.85 -3.41
CA TYR A 37 24.87 0.10 -2.58
C TYR A 37 23.45 0.34 -3.12
N LEU A 38 22.57 0.59 -2.17
CA LEU A 38 21.19 0.99 -2.33
C LEU A 38 21.04 2.44 -1.84
N ASN A 39 20.25 3.24 -2.53
CA ASN A 39 19.97 4.62 -2.12
C ASN A 39 18.93 4.61 -1.00
N ILE A 40 19.22 5.24 0.15
CA ILE A 40 18.31 5.47 1.27
C ILE A 40 18.24 6.99 1.52
N PRO A 41 17.50 7.75 0.70
CA PRO A 41 17.57 9.22 0.73
C PRO A 41 16.97 9.86 1.99
N ASP A 42 16.13 9.14 2.74
CA ASP A 42 15.57 9.64 3.99
C ASP A 42 16.49 9.31 5.16
N GLU A 43 17.13 10.34 5.74
CA GLU A 43 18.09 10.18 6.85
C GLU A 43 17.43 9.57 8.11
N ASN A 44 16.12 9.76 8.33
CA ASN A 44 15.45 9.10 9.46
C ASN A 44 15.23 7.62 9.19
N PHE A 45 14.93 7.26 7.93
CA PHE A 45 14.84 5.85 7.55
C PHE A 45 16.19 5.16 7.73
N GLU A 46 17.27 5.73 7.21
CA GLU A 46 18.64 5.23 7.37
C GLU A 46 19.04 5.13 8.85
N ALA A 47 18.78 6.18 9.64
CA ALA A 47 19.08 6.17 11.08
C ALA A 47 18.42 5.00 11.83
N ILE A 48 17.19 4.62 11.46
CA ILE A 48 16.51 3.46 12.04
C ILE A 48 17.14 2.15 11.57
N LEU A 49 17.55 2.06 10.31
CA LEU A 49 18.26 0.88 9.80
C LEU A 49 19.56 0.67 10.59
N ILE A 50 20.30 1.74 10.87
CA ILE A 50 21.48 1.73 11.74
C ILE A 50 21.12 1.30 13.17
N GLU A 51 20.08 1.91 13.78
CA GLU A 51 19.65 1.58 15.15
C GLU A 51 19.29 0.09 15.30
N LYS A 52 18.66 -0.48 14.27
CA LYS A 52 18.29 -1.91 14.23
C LYS A 52 19.47 -2.83 13.91
N GLY A 53 20.65 -2.29 13.60
CA GLY A 53 21.81 -3.05 13.16
C GLY A 53 21.62 -3.72 11.80
N ILE A 54 20.74 -3.17 10.96
CA ILE A 54 20.54 -3.58 9.58
C ILE A 54 21.65 -2.96 8.74
N ASP A 55 21.74 -1.64 8.75
CA ASP A 55 22.80 -0.91 8.04
C ASP A 55 24.15 -1.08 8.76
N SER A 56 25.04 -1.84 8.11
CA SER A 56 26.21 -2.43 8.76
C SER A 56 27.38 -1.47 8.95
N ASP A 57 27.42 -0.37 8.19
CA ASP A 57 28.48 0.62 8.30
C ASP A 57 28.26 1.63 9.45
N GLY A 58 27.01 1.73 9.92
CA GLY A 58 26.60 2.54 11.06
C GLY A 58 26.72 4.05 10.85
N ILE A 59 26.77 4.53 9.60
CA ILE A 59 26.90 5.95 9.28
C ILE A 59 25.75 6.43 8.40
N ILE A 60 25.15 7.57 8.75
CA ILE A 60 24.12 8.22 7.91
C ILE A 60 24.82 8.83 6.70
N ASN A 61 24.74 8.17 5.54
CA ASN A 61 25.38 8.55 4.30
C ASN A 61 24.45 8.47 3.07
N GLN A 62 23.15 8.23 3.29
CA GLN A 62 22.08 7.99 2.33
C GLN A 62 22.27 6.72 1.50
N GLN A 63 23.05 5.76 2.00
CA GLN A 63 23.35 4.52 1.30
C GLN A 63 23.39 3.36 2.28
N MET A 64 23.02 2.18 1.80
CA MET A 64 23.12 0.93 2.54
C MET A 64 23.58 -0.17 1.58
N LEU A 65 24.28 -1.20 2.07
CA LEU A 65 24.56 -2.36 1.24
C LEU A 65 23.26 -3.12 0.93
N LYS A 66 23.08 -3.59 -0.31
CA LYS A 66 21.94 -4.44 -0.68
C LYS A 66 21.88 -5.73 0.14
N SER A 67 23.05 -6.28 0.50
CA SER A 67 23.17 -7.46 1.35
C SER A 67 22.63 -7.25 2.77
N ASP A 68 22.61 -6.00 3.25
CA ASP A 68 22.14 -5.68 4.59
C ASP A 68 20.62 -5.81 4.69
N ALA A 69 19.90 -5.62 3.58
CA ALA A 69 18.47 -5.86 3.49
C ALA A 69 18.09 -7.34 3.40
N GLU A 70 19.04 -8.24 3.07
CA GLU A 70 18.78 -9.68 2.94
C GLU A 70 18.40 -10.28 4.29
N ASN A 71 17.47 -11.24 4.30
CA ASN A 71 16.96 -11.90 5.51
C ASN A 71 16.21 -10.99 6.51
N VAL A 72 16.05 -9.69 6.24
CA VAL A 72 15.21 -8.82 7.07
C VAL A 72 13.74 -9.15 6.82
N THR A 73 13.13 -9.90 7.75
CA THR A 73 11.73 -10.34 7.61
C THR A 73 10.71 -9.38 8.22
N LYS A 74 11.13 -8.46 9.09
CA LYS A 74 10.26 -7.47 9.73
C LYS A 74 10.96 -6.13 9.81
N LEU A 75 10.24 -5.07 9.44
CA LEU A 75 10.69 -3.70 9.54
C LEU A 75 9.61 -2.86 10.23
N SER A 76 9.98 -2.24 11.35
CA SER A 76 9.09 -1.42 12.18
C SER A 76 9.67 -0.01 12.30
N LEU A 77 8.99 0.95 11.69
CA LEU A 77 9.43 2.30 11.37
C LEU A 77 8.47 3.36 11.95
N ASN A 78 7.62 2.97 12.92
CA ASN A 78 6.51 3.80 13.37
C ASN A 78 6.98 5.12 14.00
N GLY A 79 6.27 6.22 13.75
CA GLY A 79 6.46 7.47 14.49
C GLY A 79 7.82 8.14 14.28
N SER A 80 8.43 7.96 13.11
CA SER A 80 9.85 8.29 12.90
C SER A 80 10.09 9.42 11.90
N ASN A 81 9.04 10.17 11.55
CA ASN A 81 9.10 11.31 10.61
C ASN A 81 9.68 10.96 9.23
N ILE A 82 9.55 9.71 8.79
CA ILE A 82 10.03 9.26 7.48
C ILE A 82 9.11 9.79 6.39
N SER A 83 9.70 10.39 5.36
CA SER A 83 9.00 10.97 4.21
C SER A 83 9.02 10.06 2.98
N THR A 84 10.00 9.16 2.88
CA THR A 84 10.07 8.15 1.81
C THR A 84 10.68 6.83 2.29
N LEU A 85 10.22 5.72 1.72
CA LEU A 85 10.82 4.38 1.89
C LEU A 85 11.56 3.94 0.61
N GLU A 86 12.09 4.88 -0.18
CA GLU A 86 13.02 4.53 -1.26
C GLU A 86 14.17 3.68 -0.68
N GLY A 87 14.43 2.54 -1.33
CA GLY A 87 15.29 1.48 -0.81
C GLY A 87 14.53 0.28 -0.22
N ILE A 88 13.23 0.38 0.04
CA ILE A 88 12.45 -0.76 0.54
C ILE A 88 12.43 -1.94 -0.44
N GLU A 89 12.66 -1.70 -1.73
CA GLU A 89 12.67 -2.73 -2.76
C GLU A 89 13.77 -3.79 -2.59
N ALA A 90 14.84 -3.49 -1.84
CA ALA A 90 15.89 -4.47 -1.55
C ALA A 90 15.52 -5.45 -0.43
N PHE A 91 14.49 -5.16 0.37
CA PHE A 91 14.03 -6.01 1.47
C PHE A 91 13.13 -7.13 0.93
N VAL A 92 13.70 -8.01 0.11
CA VAL A 92 12.98 -9.05 -0.65
C VAL A 92 12.37 -10.15 0.24
N ASP A 93 12.93 -10.34 1.45
CA ASP A 93 12.44 -11.30 2.44
C ASP A 93 11.42 -10.71 3.43
N LEU A 94 11.05 -9.43 3.25
CA LEU A 94 10.17 -8.71 4.15
C LEU A 94 8.77 -9.31 4.17
N LYS A 95 8.31 -9.68 5.37
CA LYS A 95 6.97 -10.23 5.64
C LYS A 95 6.07 -9.21 6.35
N ILE A 96 6.66 -8.40 7.23
CA ILE A 96 5.92 -7.43 8.04
C ILE A 96 6.54 -6.05 7.84
N LEU A 97 5.76 -5.12 7.31
CA LEU A 97 6.08 -3.70 7.24
C LEU A 97 5.11 -2.90 8.13
N GLU A 98 5.65 -2.29 9.18
CA GLU A 98 4.95 -1.36 10.05
C GLU A 98 5.61 0.02 9.87
N ALA A 99 4.92 0.98 9.27
CA ALA A 99 5.41 2.35 9.08
C ALA A 99 4.32 3.39 9.40
N ASP A 100 3.56 3.13 10.47
CA ASP A 100 2.51 4.01 10.96
C ASP A 100 3.06 5.35 11.46
N ALA A 101 2.26 6.41 11.44
CA ALA A 101 2.61 7.73 11.98
C ALA A 101 3.90 8.31 11.37
N ASN A 102 3.99 8.29 10.04
CA ASN A 102 5.07 8.89 9.26
C ASN A 102 4.50 9.94 8.28
N ASN A 103 5.34 10.44 7.37
CA ASN A 103 5.00 11.46 6.39
C ASN A 103 5.02 10.90 4.96
N LEU A 104 4.80 9.58 4.78
CA LEU A 104 4.83 8.94 3.47
C LEU A 104 3.72 9.48 2.58
N THR A 105 4.04 9.81 1.32
CA THR A 105 3.05 10.30 0.34
C THR A 105 2.70 9.26 -0.73
N THR A 106 3.63 8.34 -1.00
CA THR A 106 3.47 7.18 -1.86
C THR A 106 4.29 6.01 -1.32
N LEU A 107 3.95 4.78 -1.72
CA LEU A 107 4.78 3.61 -1.48
C LEU A 107 4.65 2.61 -2.64
N ASP A 108 5.77 2.03 -3.08
CA ASP A 108 5.77 0.88 -4.00
C ASP A 108 6.34 -0.33 -3.26
N VAL A 109 5.53 -1.40 -3.12
CA VAL A 109 5.94 -2.68 -2.52
C VAL A 109 6.05 -3.79 -3.56
N SER A 110 6.19 -3.44 -4.85
CA SER A 110 6.21 -4.39 -5.97
C SER A 110 7.26 -5.49 -5.85
N ASN A 111 8.37 -5.25 -5.15
CA ASN A 111 9.45 -6.21 -4.96
C ASN A 111 9.34 -6.99 -3.63
N ASN A 112 8.50 -6.54 -2.70
CA ASN A 112 8.32 -7.15 -1.38
C ASN A 112 7.21 -8.21 -1.41
N ILE A 113 7.34 -9.18 -2.32
CA ILE A 113 6.28 -10.14 -2.67
C ILE A 113 5.90 -11.10 -1.52
N LEU A 114 6.74 -11.18 -0.49
CA LEU A 114 6.54 -12.02 0.69
C LEU A 114 5.77 -11.34 1.82
N LEU A 115 5.42 -10.04 1.68
CA LEU A 115 4.62 -9.30 2.66
C LEU A 115 3.32 -10.05 2.98
N ASP A 116 3.11 -10.30 4.27
CA ASP A 116 1.87 -10.82 4.86
C ASP A 116 1.10 -9.76 5.65
N THR A 117 1.79 -8.70 6.10
CA THR A 117 1.27 -7.63 6.94
C THR A 117 1.84 -6.29 6.51
N ILE A 118 0.95 -5.35 6.17
CA ILE A 118 1.27 -3.96 5.87
C ILE A 118 0.44 -3.06 6.79
N SER A 119 1.11 -2.22 7.58
CA SER A 119 0.50 -1.16 8.37
C SER A 119 1.13 0.19 8.02
N LEU A 120 0.31 1.08 7.45
CA LEU A 120 0.69 2.42 6.98
C LEU A 120 -0.28 3.48 7.52
N THR A 121 -0.82 3.25 8.72
CA THR A 121 -1.81 4.12 9.35
C THR A 121 -1.22 5.49 9.64
N SER A 122 -2.00 6.56 9.50
CA SER A 122 -1.58 7.93 9.85
C SER A 122 -0.33 8.36 9.07
N ASN A 123 -0.44 8.33 7.74
CA ASN A 123 0.53 8.88 6.82
C ASN A 123 -0.13 9.98 5.97
N SER A 124 0.55 10.40 4.89
CA SER A 124 -0.02 11.29 3.87
C SER A 124 -0.21 10.59 2.53
N LEU A 125 -0.46 9.27 2.55
CA LEU A 125 -0.49 8.45 1.33
C LEU A 125 -1.67 8.82 0.45
N THR A 126 -1.40 8.94 -0.84
CA THR A 126 -2.41 9.02 -1.89
C THR A 126 -2.39 7.81 -2.82
N LYS A 127 -1.33 6.99 -2.75
CA LYS A 127 -1.11 5.82 -3.61
C LYS A 127 -0.23 4.78 -2.95
N VAL A 128 -0.57 3.50 -3.14
CA VAL A 128 0.31 2.35 -2.85
C VAL A 128 0.29 1.40 -4.05
N GLU A 129 1.46 0.99 -4.53
CA GLU A 129 1.64 0.11 -5.70
C GLU A 129 2.19 -1.26 -5.32
N GLY A 130 1.92 -2.26 -6.16
CA GLY A 130 2.50 -3.61 -6.01
C GLY A 130 1.76 -4.52 -5.04
N LEU A 131 0.63 -4.09 -4.46
CA LEU A 131 -0.18 -4.90 -3.55
C LEU A 131 -0.64 -6.21 -4.19
N GLU A 132 -0.91 -6.22 -5.49
CA GLU A 132 -1.32 -7.41 -6.24
C GLU A 132 -0.22 -8.49 -6.30
N LYS A 133 1.05 -8.12 -6.07
CA LYS A 133 2.19 -9.05 -6.07
C LYS A 133 2.46 -9.65 -4.69
N ALA A 134 2.01 -9.02 -3.61
CA ALA A 134 2.14 -9.53 -2.24
C ALA A 134 1.18 -10.69 -1.97
N LYS A 135 1.54 -11.91 -2.45
CA LYS A 135 0.65 -13.08 -2.44
C LYS A 135 0.41 -13.68 -1.06
N ASN A 136 1.11 -13.21 -0.03
CA ASN A 136 0.88 -13.64 1.36
C ASN A 136 0.09 -12.60 2.15
N LEU A 137 -0.24 -11.44 1.58
CA LEU A 137 -0.82 -10.31 2.30
C LEU A 137 -2.19 -10.69 2.90
N THR A 138 -2.26 -10.73 4.23
CA THR A 138 -3.50 -11.03 4.96
C THR A 138 -4.04 -9.81 5.71
N TRP A 139 -3.18 -8.87 6.07
CA TRP A 139 -3.53 -7.65 6.79
C TRP A 139 -3.03 -6.41 6.06
N LEU A 140 -3.95 -5.54 5.67
CA LEU A 140 -3.66 -4.27 5.01
C LEU A 140 -4.36 -3.14 5.75
N SER A 141 -3.57 -2.26 6.36
CA SER A 141 -4.06 -1.06 7.04
C SER A 141 -3.50 0.21 6.40
N LEU A 142 -4.42 1.01 5.87
CA LEU A 142 -4.23 2.26 5.13
C LEU A 142 -5.04 3.40 5.75
N SER A 143 -5.52 3.22 6.98
CA SER A 143 -6.38 4.19 7.65
C SER A 143 -5.66 5.51 7.92
N TRP A 144 -6.40 6.62 8.01
CA TRP A 144 -5.82 7.94 8.26
C TRP A 144 -4.76 8.34 7.21
N ASN A 145 -5.19 8.40 5.96
CA ASN A 145 -4.39 8.83 4.82
C ASN A 145 -5.23 9.80 3.96
N TYR A 146 -4.83 10.06 2.71
CA TYR A 146 -5.51 10.96 1.79
C TYR A 146 -5.91 10.26 0.47
N PHE A 147 -6.27 8.96 0.52
CA PHE A 147 -6.78 8.26 -0.66
C PHE A 147 -8.14 8.84 -1.08
N THR A 148 -8.28 9.21 -2.36
CA THR A 148 -9.56 9.65 -2.96
C THR A 148 -10.25 8.55 -3.76
N GLU A 149 -9.47 7.57 -4.22
CA GLU A 149 -9.90 6.36 -4.89
C GLU A 149 -8.98 5.21 -4.47
N PHE A 150 -9.52 3.99 -4.48
CA PHE A 150 -8.72 2.81 -4.20
C PHE A 150 -9.32 1.58 -4.89
N THR A 151 -8.45 0.72 -5.42
CA THR A 151 -8.83 -0.59 -5.95
C THR A 151 -8.11 -1.66 -5.14
N LEU A 152 -8.88 -2.52 -4.47
CA LEU A 152 -8.36 -3.69 -3.79
C LEU A 152 -8.28 -4.87 -4.79
N ASP A 153 -7.10 -5.07 -5.36
CA ASP A 153 -6.74 -6.24 -6.17
C ASP A 153 -5.69 -7.09 -5.45
N ASN A 154 -6.13 -7.89 -4.48
CA ASN A 154 -5.27 -8.87 -3.81
C ASN A 154 -6.09 -10.07 -3.31
N ASN A 155 -5.76 -11.25 -3.84
CA ASN A 155 -6.53 -12.47 -3.60
C ASN A 155 -6.33 -13.12 -2.20
N ASN A 156 -5.50 -12.54 -1.34
CA ASN A 156 -5.17 -13.08 -0.02
C ASN A 156 -5.56 -12.19 1.16
N VAL A 157 -5.86 -10.90 0.93
CA VAL A 157 -6.22 -9.97 2.00
C VAL A 157 -7.46 -10.49 2.74
N LYS A 158 -7.35 -10.53 4.07
CA LYS A 158 -8.43 -10.94 4.99
C LYS A 158 -8.97 -9.76 5.77
N ASN A 159 -8.09 -8.87 6.21
CA ASN A 159 -8.44 -7.68 6.98
C ASN A 159 -7.99 -6.45 6.21
N PHE A 160 -8.95 -5.61 5.86
CA PHE A 160 -8.73 -4.38 5.11
C PHE A 160 -9.26 -3.19 5.88
N LEU A 161 -8.37 -2.30 6.30
CA LEU A 161 -8.70 -1.08 7.03
C LEU A 161 -8.26 0.12 6.18
N ILE A 162 -9.20 0.98 5.82
CA ILE A 162 -8.96 2.21 5.04
C ILE A 162 -9.90 3.33 5.49
N ASP A 163 -10.29 3.31 6.77
CA ASP A 163 -11.10 4.37 7.37
C ASP A 163 -10.34 5.69 7.50
N HIS A 164 -11.07 6.81 7.63
CA HIS A 164 -10.50 8.16 7.70
C HIS A 164 -9.62 8.48 6.49
N ASN A 165 -10.25 8.46 5.31
CA ASN A 165 -9.68 8.89 4.04
C ASN A 165 -10.71 9.77 3.32
N ASP A 166 -10.42 10.18 2.09
CA ASP A 166 -11.31 10.97 1.24
C ASP A 166 -11.93 10.14 0.10
N LEU A 167 -12.08 8.82 0.29
CA LEU A 167 -12.50 7.91 -0.78
C LEU A 167 -13.88 8.28 -1.30
N THR A 168 -13.97 8.60 -2.59
CA THR A 168 -15.24 8.77 -3.31
C THR A 168 -15.61 7.50 -4.08
N SER A 169 -14.60 6.69 -4.44
CA SER A 169 -14.70 5.43 -5.14
C SER A 169 -13.85 4.37 -4.44
N LEU A 170 -14.41 3.17 -4.29
CA LEU A 170 -13.71 1.99 -3.81
C LEU A 170 -14.14 0.79 -4.66
N GLU A 171 -13.17 0.14 -5.31
CA GLU A 171 -13.40 -1.06 -6.10
C GLU A 171 -12.81 -2.30 -5.40
N ILE A 172 -13.62 -3.34 -5.22
CA ILE A 172 -13.18 -4.64 -4.71
C ILE A 172 -13.01 -5.59 -5.91
N ALA A 173 -11.91 -5.42 -6.65
CA ALA A 173 -11.66 -6.13 -7.89
C ALA A 173 -11.41 -7.64 -7.66
N ASN A 174 -10.60 -7.98 -6.66
CA ASN A 174 -10.18 -9.34 -6.39
C ASN A 174 -9.83 -9.51 -4.91
N ALA A 175 -10.82 -9.82 -4.08
CA ALA A 175 -10.62 -10.06 -2.65
C ALA A 175 -11.52 -11.21 -2.12
N PRO A 176 -11.41 -12.44 -2.70
CA PRO A 176 -12.25 -13.58 -2.33
C PRO A 176 -12.04 -14.07 -0.88
N LYS A 177 -10.90 -13.76 -0.27
CA LYS A 177 -10.56 -14.13 1.11
C LYS A 177 -10.86 -13.04 2.14
N LEU A 178 -11.46 -11.92 1.73
CA LEU A 178 -11.76 -10.81 2.62
C LEU A 178 -12.79 -11.25 3.68
N GLU A 179 -12.41 -11.13 4.96
CA GLU A 179 -13.22 -11.48 6.13
C GLU A 179 -13.71 -10.22 6.87
N SER A 180 -12.92 -9.13 6.84
CA SER A 180 -13.25 -7.85 7.48
C SER A 180 -12.86 -6.66 6.62
N ALA A 181 -13.78 -5.71 6.46
CA ALA A 181 -13.56 -4.43 5.80
C ALA A 181 -14.01 -3.26 6.69
N VAL A 182 -13.10 -2.32 6.96
CA VAL A 182 -13.34 -1.11 7.76
C VAL A 182 -13.08 0.13 6.91
N LEU A 183 -14.17 0.82 6.58
CA LEU A 183 -14.26 1.90 5.59
C LEU A 183 -14.86 3.19 6.16
N ASN A 184 -15.00 3.30 7.48
CA ASN A 184 -15.67 4.43 8.13
C ASN A 184 -15.04 5.77 7.71
N LEU A 185 -15.84 6.85 7.77
CA LEU A 185 -15.34 8.21 7.62
C LEU A 185 -14.58 8.39 6.29
N ASN A 186 -15.34 8.17 5.22
CA ASN A 186 -14.96 8.36 3.84
C ASN A 186 -16.11 9.08 3.10
N GLN A 187 -16.07 9.17 1.78
CA GLN A 187 -17.09 9.82 0.96
C GLN A 187 -17.71 8.87 -0.09
N ILE A 188 -17.66 7.56 0.17
CA ILE A 188 -18.01 6.52 -0.80
C ILE A 188 -19.51 6.58 -1.09
N THR A 189 -19.88 6.44 -2.36
CA THR A 189 -21.28 6.54 -2.80
C THR A 189 -21.94 5.20 -3.12
N ASN A 190 -21.18 4.19 -3.52
CA ASN A 190 -21.67 2.85 -3.81
C ASN A 190 -20.65 1.82 -3.34
N LEU A 191 -21.12 0.67 -2.89
CA LEU A 191 -20.28 -0.44 -2.44
C LEU A 191 -20.72 -1.74 -3.09
N ASP A 192 -19.76 -2.54 -3.56
CA ASP A 192 -20.01 -3.87 -4.07
C ASP A 192 -19.03 -4.87 -3.46
N PHE A 193 -19.57 -5.84 -2.72
CA PHE A 193 -18.80 -6.92 -2.07
C PHE A 193 -19.16 -8.30 -2.64
N SER A 194 -19.76 -8.36 -3.83
CA SER A 194 -20.14 -9.62 -4.49
C SER A 194 -18.94 -10.56 -4.74
N ASN A 195 -17.72 -10.00 -4.83
CA ASN A 195 -16.47 -10.75 -4.98
C ASN A 195 -15.81 -11.18 -3.65
N SER A 196 -16.47 -10.95 -2.50
CA SER A 196 -15.93 -11.24 -1.16
C SER A 196 -16.84 -12.16 -0.35
N PRO A 197 -17.06 -13.42 -0.78
CA PRO A 197 -18.06 -14.32 -0.16
C PRO A 197 -17.75 -14.73 1.29
N LEU A 198 -16.51 -14.54 1.76
CA LEU A 198 -16.09 -14.86 3.13
C LEU A 198 -16.25 -13.69 4.11
N LEU A 199 -16.80 -12.55 3.67
CA LEU A 199 -16.94 -11.35 4.50
C LEU A 199 -17.86 -11.61 5.70
N LYS A 200 -17.36 -11.31 6.91
CA LYS A 200 -18.06 -11.47 8.19
C LYS A 200 -18.35 -10.12 8.86
N VAL A 201 -17.45 -9.17 8.71
CA VAL A 201 -17.52 -7.84 9.34
C VAL A 201 -17.42 -6.77 8.27
N LEU A 202 -18.45 -5.94 8.16
CA LEU A 202 -18.46 -4.79 7.25
C LEU A 202 -18.81 -3.51 8.00
N VAL A 203 -17.89 -2.56 7.98
CA VAL A 203 -18.00 -1.30 8.71
C VAL A 203 -17.80 -0.15 7.72
N PHE A 204 -18.85 0.63 7.46
CA PHE A 204 -18.87 1.70 6.45
C PHE A 204 -19.68 2.93 6.90
N SER A 205 -19.77 3.13 8.20
CA SER A 205 -20.48 4.25 8.81
C SER A 205 -19.86 5.59 8.43
N ALA A 206 -20.67 6.65 8.44
CA ALA A 206 -20.24 8.00 8.08
C ALA A 206 -19.60 8.06 6.67
N ASN A 207 -20.38 7.64 5.68
CA ASN A 207 -20.08 7.74 4.26
C ASN A 207 -21.25 8.42 3.51
N LYS A 208 -21.25 8.36 2.18
CA LYS A 208 -22.33 8.85 1.31
C LYS A 208 -23.02 7.71 0.56
N VAL A 209 -22.98 6.49 1.10
CA VAL A 209 -23.41 5.28 0.39
C VAL A 209 -24.91 5.34 0.11
N LYS A 210 -25.29 5.22 -1.16
CA LYS A 210 -26.67 5.17 -1.65
C LYS A 210 -27.10 3.74 -1.97
N THR A 211 -26.19 2.96 -2.55
CA THR A 211 -26.43 1.56 -2.91
C THR A 211 -25.31 0.67 -2.41
N ILE A 212 -25.67 -0.56 -2.06
CA ILE A 212 -24.74 -1.57 -1.61
C ILE A 212 -25.17 -2.94 -2.13
N ASN A 213 -24.24 -3.71 -2.67
CA ASN A 213 -24.46 -5.08 -3.12
C ASN A 213 -23.81 -6.07 -2.14
N LEU A 214 -24.65 -6.83 -1.43
CA LEU A 214 -24.23 -7.85 -0.44
C LEU A 214 -24.69 -9.27 -0.80
N ASN A 215 -25.12 -9.52 -2.05
CA ASN A 215 -25.85 -10.74 -2.42
C ASN A 215 -25.10 -12.06 -2.17
N ASN A 216 -23.76 -12.03 -2.19
CA ASN A 216 -22.93 -13.23 -2.00
C ASN A 216 -22.33 -13.35 -0.58
N ASN A 217 -22.65 -12.42 0.32
CA ASN A 217 -21.97 -12.30 1.62
C ASN A 217 -22.73 -13.02 2.75
N VAL A 218 -23.14 -14.26 2.50
CA VAL A 218 -23.97 -15.08 3.43
C VAL A 218 -23.33 -15.33 4.79
N ASN A 219 -22.02 -15.11 4.93
CA ASN A 219 -21.26 -15.23 6.17
C ASN A 219 -21.23 -13.94 7.00
N LEU A 220 -21.89 -12.85 6.57
CA LEU A 220 -21.94 -11.61 7.33
C LEU A 220 -22.61 -11.82 8.69
N GLU A 221 -21.90 -11.36 9.72
CA GLU A 221 -22.33 -11.37 11.11
C GLU A 221 -22.54 -9.94 11.64
N TYR A 222 -21.71 -8.99 11.19
CA TYR A 222 -21.69 -7.61 11.69
C TYR A 222 -21.73 -6.60 10.55
N ILE A 223 -22.73 -5.71 10.57
CA ILE A 223 -22.87 -4.62 9.60
C ILE A 223 -23.04 -3.29 10.33
N TYR A 224 -22.05 -2.39 10.20
CA TYR A 224 -22.10 -1.03 10.77
C TYR A 224 -22.11 0.02 9.67
N GLY A 225 -23.32 0.37 9.21
CA GLY A 225 -23.61 1.30 8.11
C GLY A 225 -24.32 2.58 8.54
N SER A 226 -24.23 2.99 9.81
CA SER A 226 -24.91 4.19 10.31
C SER A 226 -24.42 5.47 9.61
N SER A 227 -25.27 6.50 9.52
CA SER A 227 -24.90 7.78 8.90
C SER A 227 -24.46 7.64 7.44
N ASN A 228 -25.39 7.22 6.59
CA ASN A 228 -25.23 7.07 5.15
C ASN A 228 -26.45 7.66 4.40
N LEU A 229 -26.55 7.40 3.10
CA LEU A 229 -27.62 7.87 2.23
C LEU A 229 -28.37 6.71 1.55
N LEU A 230 -28.44 5.55 2.22
CA LEU A 230 -29.10 4.38 1.67
C LEU A 230 -30.57 4.71 1.36
N THR A 231 -31.04 4.30 0.19
CA THR A 231 -32.45 4.43 -0.21
C THR A 231 -33.20 3.11 -0.09
N GLN A 232 -32.46 2.01 -0.13
CA GLN A 232 -32.94 0.65 -0.02
C GLN A 232 -31.86 -0.20 0.64
N PHE A 233 -32.27 -1.17 1.44
CA PHE A 233 -31.35 -2.07 2.11
C PHE A 233 -32.03 -3.43 2.29
N ASP A 234 -31.63 -4.40 1.47
CA ASP A 234 -32.12 -5.77 1.51
C ASP A 234 -31.04 -6.68 2.10
N ILE A 235 -31.34 -7.22 3.28
CA ILE A 235 -30.49 -8.16 4.01
C ILE A 235 -31.20 -9.50 4.23
N SER A 236 -32.27 -9.75 3.49
CA SER A 236 -33.06 -10.99 3.60
C SER A 236 -32.26 -12.25 3.25
N ASN A 237 -31.22 -12.12 2.43
CA ASN A 237 -30.33 -13.22 2.05
C ASN A 237 -29.15 -13.44 3.02
N LEU A 238 -29.11 -12.75 4.17
CA LEU A 238 -27.99 -12.78 5.12
C LEU A 238 -28.41 -13.48 6.43
N PRO A 239 -28.32 -14.82 6.53
CA PRO A 239 -28.92 -15.58 7.62
C PRO A 239 -28.16 -15.51 8.95
N ASN A 240 -26.88 -15.11 8.94
CA ASN A 240 -25.98 -15.20 10.09
C ASN A 240 -25.80 -13.86 10.85
N LEU A 241 -26.66 -12.87 10.61
CA LEU A 241 -26.51 -11.53 11.18
C LEU A 241 -26.72 -11.50 12.70
N ILE A 242 -25.80 -10.84 13.41
CA ILE A 242 -25.78 -10.70 14.87
C ILE A 242 -26.02 -9.25 15.30
N ASP A 243 -25.31 -8.29 14.68
CA ASP A 243 -25.46 -6.86 14.95
C ASP A 243 -25.51 -6.07 13.63
N VAL A 244 -26.62 -5.38 13.42
CA VAL A 244 -26.85 -4.52 12.26
C VAL A 244 -27.20 -3.13 12.75
N ARG A 245 -26.39 -2.15 12.33
CA ARG A 245 -26.59 -0.74 12.63
C ARG A 245 -26.68 0.04 11.34
N VAL A 246 -27.88 0.50 11.03
CA VAL A 246 -28.17 1.29 9.81
C VAL A 246 -29.02 2.52 10.12
N ASP A 247 -29.00 2.95 11.38
CA ASP A 247 -29.56 4.22 11.83
C ASP A 247 -28.93 5.40 11.08
N ARG A 248 -29.63 6.54 11.08
CA ARG A 248 -29.21 7.77 10.40
C ARG A 248 -28.97 7.58 8.88
N ASN A 249 -29.86 6.84 8.23
CA ASN A 249 -30.03 6.83 6.77
C ASN A 249 -31.36 7.52 6.42
N PRO A 250 -31.38 8.84 6.14
CA PRO A 250 -32.60 9.65 6.17
C PRO A 250 -33.73 9.23 5.22
N THR A 251 -33.39 8.59 4.11
CA THR A 251 -34.34 8.13 3.09
C THR A 251 -34.71 6.65 3.20
N LEU A 252 -33.97 5.88 4.01
CA LEU A 252 -34.24 4.47 4.22
C LEU A 252 -35.32 4.34 5.29
N THR A 253 -36.55 4.03 4.91
CA THR A 253 -37.69 3.85 5.85
C THR A 253 -37.94 2.38 6.17
N CYS A 254 -37.61 1.47 5.26
CA CYS A 254 -37.80 0.03 5.42
C CYS A 254 -36.50 -0.73 5.09
N ILE A 255 -36.11 -1.62 6.00
CA ILE A 255 -35.02 -2.57 5.84
C ILE A 255 -35.66 -3.91 5.54
N LYS A 256 -35.39 -4.48 4.36
CA LYS A 256 -35.97 -5.75 3.97
C LYS A 256 -35.24 -6.91 4.64
N ILE A 257 -35.99 -7.73 5.35
CA ILE A 257 -35.52 -8.93 6.06
C ILE A 257 -36.30 -10.17 5.59
N ALA A 258 -35.77 -11.36 5.81
CA ALA A 258 -36.48 -12.61 5.55
C ALA A 258 -37.47 -12.93 6.68
N ASN A 259 -38.48 -13.74 6.36
CA ASN A 259 -39.45 -14.20 7.34
C ASN A 259 -38.77 -15.03 8.44
N GLY A 260 -38.94 -14.64 9.70
CA GLY A 260 -38.31 -15.29 10.84
C GLY A 260 -36.80 -15.05 10.98
N GLN A 261 -36.23 -14.10 10.23
CA GLN A 261 -34.84 -13.68 10.41
C GLN A 261 -34.70 -12.97 11.76
N ASP A 262 -33.92 -13.57 12.66
CA ASP A 262 -33.59 -12.99 13.97
C ASP A 262 -32.28 -12.20 13.86
N ILE A 263 -32.32 -10.94 14.29
CA ILE A 263 -31.14 -10.05 14.34
C ILE A 263 -31.07 -9.53 15.77
N PRO A 264 -30.28 -10.18 16.65
CA PRO A 264 -30.27 -9.89 18.09
C PRO A 264 -30.05 -8.43 18.43
N ASN A 265 -29.18 -7.74 17.68
CA ASN A 265 -28.90 -6.33 17.85
C ASN A 265 -29.22 -5.58 16.55
N LEU A 266 -30.44 -5.08 16.44
CA LEU A 266 -30.86 -4.26 15.30
C LEU A 266 -31.03 -2.80 15.73
N LYS A 267 -30.09 -1.94 15.31
CA LYS A 267 -30.12 -0.50 15.59
C LYS A 267 -30.63 0.29 14.38
N LEU A 268 -31.79 0.91 14.57
CA LEU A 268 -32.51 1.72 13.58
C LEU A 268 -32.78 3.13 14.12
N SER A 269 -33.00 4.07 13.20
CA SER A 269 -33.65 5.35 13.49
C SER A 269 -35.13 5.14 13.86
N THR A 270 -35.75 6.11 14.53
CA THR A 270 -37.17 6.04 14.92
C THR A 270 -38.16 6.00 13.75
N TYR A 271 -37.75 6.42 12.55
CA TYR A 271 -38.55 6.38 11.31
C TYR A 271 -38.28 5.14 10.45
N GLN A 272 -37.38 4.26 10.89
CA GLN A 272 -37.00 3.04 10.19
C GLN A 272 -37.76 1.85 10.76
N THR A 273 -38.08 0.90 9.89
CA THR A 273 -38.67 -0.40 10.26
C THR A 273 -37.92 -1.52 9.54
N ALA A 274 -37.96 -2.72 10.10
CA ALA A 274 -37.52 -3.93 9.41
C ALA A 274 -38.73 -4.82 9.12
N ASN A 275 -38.91 -5.21 7.85
CA ASN A 275 -40.09 -5.95 7.41
C ASN A 275 -39.77 -6.88 6.23
N VAL A 276 -40.61 -7.89 6.03
CA VAL A 276 -40.54 -8.80 4.88
C VAL A 276 -41.04 -8.15 3.59
N ASP A 277 -41.92 -7.15 3.72
CA ASP A 277 -42.47 -6.36 2.62
C ASP A 277 -42.16 -4.88 2.85
N CYS A 278 -41.45 -4.29 1.89
CA CYS A 278 -41.05 -2.87 1.88
C CYS A 278 -41.68 -2.09 0.72
N ASN A 279 -42.69 -2.66 0.05
CA ASN A 279 -43.46 -2.00 -1.01
C ASN A 279 -44.52 -1.04 -0.47
#